data_AF-A0A0L8AKN0-F1
#
_entry.id   AF-A0A0L8AKN0-F1
#
_cell.length_a   1.000
_cell.length_b   1.000
_cell.length_c   1.000
_cell.angle_alpha   90.00
_cell.angle_beta   90.00
_cell.angle_gamma   90.00
#
_symmetry.space_group_name_H-M   'P 1'
#
loop_
_entity.id
_entity.type
_entity.pdbx_description
1 polymer ?
#
loop_
_entity_poly.entity_id
_entity_poly.type
_entity_poly.pdbx_seq_one_letter_code
_entity_poly.pdbx_strand_id
1 'polypeptide(L)'
;MNEQKLVNKAITRGQLVINLPVIIILITTIGVFLSFQRKLGYSEYFTLLGLLSGFILSWLYWSLSVARWKVWAYSNVNDLELLKNEAVKANIIWPESNFFNRTIIYSRSQRNQLIELENKNYRIPFLKIDKTDLPKTTVLKYPIVNTVFNLVLPVFMVSVGVYLILSGRNIIGGIIVLFSLLRLVKALKNLVNKNEIIITLHEKGITIGKDRFGWNEIIEIEATFGVAGREDQVLKIKTLNNVFNLSIGDYNLPADEINERIYIYRNMGRI
;
A
#
# COMPACT_ATOMS: atom_id res chain seq x y z
N MET A 1 -9.74 -12.34 24.88
CA MET A 1 -10.28 -12.56 23.51
C MET A 1 -9.11 -12.43 22.54
N ASN A 2 -8.91 -13.35 21.62
CA ASN A 2 -7.71 -13.36 20.76
C ASN A 2 -7.69 -12.11 19.85
N GLU A 3 -6.66 -11.26 19.95
CA GLU A 3 -6.50 -10.02 19.16
C GLU A 3 -6.65 -10.28 17.65
N GLN A 4 -6.10 -11.39 17.16
CA GLN A 4 -6.23 -11.79 15.76
C GLN A 4 -7.70 -11.94 15.32
N LYS A 5 -8.59 -12.39 16.23
CA LYS A 5 -10.03 -12.52 15.95
C LYS A 5 -10.70 -11.15 15.81
N LEU A 6 -10.28 -10.16 16.60
CA LEU A 6 -10.76 -8.78 16.49
C LEU A 6 -10.29 -8.12 15.20
N VAL A 7 -9.00 -8.28 14.87
CA VAL A 7 -8.42 -7.81 13.60
C VAL A 7 -9.18 -8.43 12.42
N ASN A 8 -9.30 -9.76 12.37
CA ASN A 8 -10.00 -10.44 11.27
C ASN A 8 -11.46 -9.98 11.12
N LYS A 9 -12.15 -9.72 12.24
CA LYS A 9 -13.51 -9.15 12.23
C LYS A 9 -13.52 -7.74 11.63
N ALA A 10 -12.55 -6.90 11.98
CA ALA A 10 -12.42 -5.55 11.43
C ALA A 10 -12.09 -5.55 9.94
N ILE A 11 -11.20 -6.45 9.50
CA ILE A 11 -10.86 -6.66 8.08
C ILE A 11 -12.09 -7.11 7.29
N THR A 12 -12.79 -8.14 7.76
CA THR A 12 -14.01 -8.66 7.10
C THR A 12 -15.06 -7.55 6.96
N ARG A 13 -15.25 -6.76 8.02
CA ARG A 13 -16.17 -5.61 7.97
C ARG A 13 -15.73 -4.57 6.96
N GLY A 14 -14.43 -4.26 6.88
CA GLY A 14 -13.90 -3.32 5.89
C GLY A 14 -14.13 -3.79 4.46
N GLN A 15 -13.89 -5.07 4.17
CA GLN A 15 -14.17 -5.64 2.84
C GLN A 15 -15.66 -5.55 2.47
N LEU A 16 -16.56 -5.87 3.41
CA LEU A 16 -18.00 -5.84 3.17
C LEU A 16 -18.59 -4.43 3.05
N VAL A 17 -18.09 -3.48 3.85
CA VAL A 17 -18.67 -2.12 3.93
C VAL A 17 -17.96 -1.15 2.97
N ILE A 18 -16.73 -1.42 2.57
CA ILE A 18 -15.95 -0.55 1.68
C ILE A 18 -15.81 -1.21 0.30
N ASN A 19 -15.12 -2.35 0.22
CA ASN A 19 -14.72 -2.91 -1.07
C ASN A 19 -15.91 -3.42 -1.88
N LEU A 20 -16.86 -4.11 -1.24
CA LEU A 20 -18.05 -4.63 -1.94
C LEU A 20 -18.90 -3.50 -2.53
N PRO A 21 -19.29 -2.44 -1.81
CA PRO A 21 -19.98 -1.30 -2.40
C PRO A 21 -19.19 -0.57 -3.49
N VAL A 22 -17.86 -0.42 -3.34
CA VAL A 22 -16.99 0.16 -4.38
C VAL A 22 -17.10 -0.63 -5.68
N ILE A 23 -17.02 -1.97 -5.60
CA ILE A 23 -17.17 -2.86 -6.76
C ILE A 23 -18.57 -2.76 -7.35
N ILE A 24 -19.61 -2.74 -6.50
CA ILE A 24 -21.00 -2.61 -6.95
C ILE A 24 -21.18 -1.28 -7.71
N ILE A 25 -20.78 -0.14 -7.12
CA ILE A 25 -20.89 1.19 -7.75
C ILE A 25 -20.20 1.19 -9.12
N LEU A 26 -18.99 0.64 -9.21
CA LEU A 26 -18.22 0.61 -10.45
C LEU A 26 -18.94 -0.22 -11.53
N ILE A 27 -19.36 -1.45 -11.19
CA ILE A 27 -20.06 -2.35 -12.13
C ILE A 27 -21.43 -1.77 -12.53
N THR A 28 -22.22 -1.29 -11.58
CA THR A 28 -23.56 -0.76 -11.86
C THR A 28 -23.48 0.50 -12.71
N THR A 29 -22.51 1.39 -12.44
CA THR A 29 -22.36 2.62 -13.23
C THR A 29 -21.98 2.29 -14.66
N ILE A 30 -20.99 1.41 -14.87
CA ILE A 30 -20.61 0.97 -16.22
C ILE A 30 -21.80 0.28 -16.92
N GLY A 31 -22.52 -0.60 -16.21
CA GLY A 31 -23.67 -1.31 -16.75
C GLY A 31 -24.82 -0.38 -17.17
N VAL A 32 -25.10 0.67 -16.38
CA VAL A 32 -26.10 1.70 -16.71
C VAL A 32 -25.71 2.47 -17.97
N PHE A 33 -24.46 2.92 -18.07
CA PHE A 33 -24.00 3.67 -19.23
C PHE A 33 -23.98 2.81 -20.51
N LEU A 34 -23.55 1.55 -20.42
CA LEU A 34 -23.62 0.61 -21.54
C LEU A 34 -25.08 0.35 -21.97
N SER A 35 -25.99 0.24 -21.00
CA SER A 35 -27.42 0.03 -21.27
C SER A 35 -28.05 1.24 -21.98
N PHE A 36 -27.76 2.45 -21.52
CA PHE A 36 -28.22 3.67 -22.18
C PHE A 36 -27.65 3.79 -23.58
N GLN A 37 -26.37 3.48 -23.74
CA GLN A 37 -25.78 3.53 -25.07
C GLN A 37 -26.45 2.56 -26.04
N ARG A 38 -26.71 1.32 -25.61
CA ARG A 38 -27.34 0.30 -26.46
C ARG A 38 -28.80 0.64 -26.78
N LYS A 39 -29.55 1.19 -25.82
CA LYS A 39 -30.99 1.46 -25.98
C LYS A 39 -31.31 2.81 -26.62
N LEU A 40 -30.50 3.83 -26.35
CA LEU A 40 -30.74 5.21 -26.79
C LEU A 40 -29.82 5.66 -27.93
N GLY A 41 -28.90 4.79 -28.38
CA GLY A 41 -28.02 5.06 -29.51
C GLY A 41 -26.96 6.13 -29.23
N TYR A 42 -26.57 6.34 -27.97
CA TYR A 42 -25.52 7.30 -27.64
C TYR A 42 -24.17 6.91 -28.25
N SER A 43 -23.34 7.93 -28.49
CA SER A 43 -21.99 7.77 -29.02
C SER A 43 -21.11 6.89 -28.10
N GLU A 44 -20.08 6.28 -28.67
CA GLU A 44 -19.08 5.47 -27.95
C GLU A 44 -18.34 6.22 -26.84
N TYR A 45 -18.20 7.55 -26.95
CA TYR A 45 -17.65 8.40 -25.90
C TYR A 45 -18.49 8.39 -24.62
N PHE A 46 -19.77 8.04 -24.71
CA PHE A 46 -20.65 7.91 -23.55
C PHE A 46 -20.20 6.79 -22.61
N THR A 47 -19.61 5.71 -23.13
CA THR A 47 -19.03 4.65 -22.28
C THR A 47 -17.82 5.14 -21.49
N LEU A 48 -17.00 6.02 -22.09
CA LEU A 48 -15.86 6.61 -21.39
C LEU A 48 -16.33 7.49 -20.23
N LEU A 49 -17.40 8.26 -20.43
CA LEU A 49 -18.04 9.01 -19.34
C LEU A 49 -18.57 8.07 -18.24
N GLY A 50 -19.14 6.92 -18.60
CA GLY A 50 -19.58 5.91 -17.64
C GLY A 50 -18.44 5.33 -16.80
N LEU A 51 -17.29 5.08 -17.42
CA LEU A 51 -16.12 4.58 -16.72
C LEU A 51 -15.52 5.64 -15.78
N LEU A 52 -15.40 6.89 -16.26
CA LEU A 52 -14.89 8.00 -15.45
C LEU A 52 -15.83 8.31 -14.27
N SER A 53 -17.14 8.40 -14.52
CA SER A 53 -18.12 8.63 -13.45
C SER A 53 -18.17 7.48 -12.45
N GLY A 54 -18.13 6.22 -12.91
CA GLY A 54 -18.07 5.05 -12.04
C GLY A 54 -16.82 5.06 -11.14
N PHE A 55 -15.66 5.42 -11.70
CA PHE A 55 -14.43 5.59 -10.93
C PHE A 55 -14.56 6.70 -9.89
N ILE A 56 -15.02 7.90 -10.27
CA ILE A 56 -15.15 9.04 -9.36
C ILE A 56 -16.13 8.73 -8.22
N LEU A 57 -17.29 8.15 -8.52
CA LEU A 57 -18.29 7.79 -7.51
C LEU A 57 -17.75 6.74 -6.54
N SER A 58 -17.10 5.70 -7.07
CA SER A 58 -16.47 4.65 -6.27
C SER A 58 -15.37 5.22 -5.38
N TRP A 59 -14.56 6.14 -5.92
CA TRP A 59 -13.49 6.82 -5.18
C TRP A 59 -14.02 7.65 -4.01
N LEU A 60 -15.05 8.46 -4.25
CA LEU A 60 -15.68 9.29 -3.23
C LEU A 60 -16.30 8.43 -2.14
N TYR A 61 -16.99 7.36 -2.52
CA TYR A 61 -17.56 6.42 -1.55
C TYR A 61 -16.47 5.78 -0.69
N TRP A 62 -15.40 5.27 -1.31
CA TRP A 62 -14.25 4.69 -0.62
C TRP A 62 -13.65 5.69 0.38
N SER A 63 -13.39 6.91 -0.08
CA SER A 63 -12.77 7.98 0.72
C SER A 63 -13.57 8.29 2.00
N LEU A 64 -14.90 8.38 1.90
CA LEU A 64 -15.75 8.63 3.08
C LEU A 64 -15.90 7.40 3.98
N SER A 65 -16.01 6.22 3.37
CA SER A 65 -16.27 4.98 4.08
C SER A 65 -15.06 4.49 4.86
N VAL A 66 -13.85 4.68 4.33
CA VAL A 66 -12.60 4.38 5.04
C VAL A 66 -12.47 5.22 6.31
N ALA A 67 -12.81 6.51 6.28
CA ALA A 67 -12.75 7.35 7.48
C ALA A 67 -13.66 6.81 8.61
N ARG A 68 -14.88 6.40 8.26
CA ARG A 68 -15.85 5.81 9.20
C ARG A 68 -15.37 4.44 9.71
N TRP A 69 -14.85 3.61 8.81
CA TRP A 69 -14.33 2.30 9.16
C TRP A 69 -13.11 2.42 10.09
N LYS A 70 -12.17 3.35 9.84
CA LYS A 70 -10.99 3.57 10.70
C LYS A 70 -11.42 3.90 12.14
N VAL A 71 -12.34 4.84 12.33
CA VAL A 71 -12.86 5.21 13.67
C VAL A 71 -13.46 3.99 14.37
N TRP A 72 -14.27 3.21 13.65
CA TRP A 72 -14.88 2.01 14.21
C TRP A 72 -13.83 0.92 14.51
N ALA A 73 -12.88 0.67 13.60
CA ALA A 73 -11.90 -0.39 13.76
C ALA A 73 -10.92 -0.07 14.89
N TYR A 74 -10.46 1.18 15.00
CA TYR A 74 -9.48 1.61 16.01
C TYR A 74 -10.06 1.65 17.43
N SER A 75 -11.40 1.78 17.55
CA SER A 75 -12.08 1.68 18.84
C SER A 75 -12.36 0.22 19.26
N ASN A 76 -12.23 -0.74 18.35
CA ASN A 76 -12.59 -2.14 18.57
C ASN A 76 -11.41 -3.12 18.56
N VAL A 77 -10.22 -2.66 18.14
CA VAL A 77 -8.99 -3.47 18.09
C VAL A 77 -7.94 -2.80 18.97
N ASN A 78 -7.27 -3.57 19.83
CA ASN A 78 -6.25 -3.01 20.71
C ASN A 78 -4.93 -2.84 19.98
N ASP A 79 -4.51 -3.82 19.18
CA ASP A 79 -3.30 -3.71 18.36
C ASP A 79 -3.58 -3.00 17.03
N LEU A 80 -3.38 -1.67 17.01
CA LEU A 80 -3.61 -0.87 15.81
C LEU A 80 -2.54 -1.11 14.72
N GLU A 81 -1.34 -1.52 15.08
CA GLU A 81 -0.27 -1.74 14.09
C GLU A 81 -0.55 -3.00 13.28
N LEU A 82 -0.90 -4.09 13.96
CA LEU A 82 -1.37 -5.31 13.31
C LEU A 82 -2.59 -5.04 12.44
N LEU A 83 -3.56 -4.26 12.93
CA LEU A 83 -4.73 -3.86 12.14
C LEU A 83 -4.37 -3.09 10.87
N LYS A 84 -3.49 -2.06 10.97
CA LYS A 84 -3.05 -1.26 9.83
C LYS A 84 -2.39 -2.15 8.77
N ASN A 85 -1.47 -3.02 9.21
CA ASN A 85 -0.75 -3.95 8.33
C ASN A 85 -1.69 -4.93 7.61
N GLU A 86 -2.63 -5.53 8.34
CA GLU A 86 -3.61 -6.43 7.74
C GLU A 86 -4.60 -5.69 6.83
N ALA A 87 -4.98 -4.45 7.16
CA ALA A 87 -5.88 -3.65 6.35
C ALA A 87 -5.28 -3.21 5.01
N VAL A 88 -3.97 -2.93 4.98
CA VAL A 88 -3.22 -2.70 3.74
C VAL A 88 -3.17 -3.98 2.91
N LYS A 89 -2.83 -5.14 3.51
CA LYS A 89 -2.82 -6.44 2.81
C LYS A 89 -4.19 -6.80 2.23
N ALA A 90 -5.26 -6.47 2.94
CA ALA A 90 -6.64 -6.71 2.52
C ALA A 90 -7.19 -5.67 1.52
N ASN A 91 -6.38 -4.70 1.08
CA ASN A 91 -6.77 -3.61 0.18
C ASN A 91 -7.97 -2.80 0.68
N ILE A 92 -8.08 -2.58 1.99
CA ILE A 92 -9.11 -1.71 2.57
C ILE A 92 -8.60 -0.27 2.58
N ILE A 93 -7.33 -0.11 2.98
CA ILE A 93 -6.63 1.18 3.04
C ILE A 93 -5.35 1.12 2.22
N TRP A 94 -4.89 2.27 1.77
CA TRP A 94 -3.56 2.41 1.19
C TRP A 94 -2.50 2.58 2.28
N PRO A 95 -1.23 2.24 2.02
CA PRO A 95 -0.11 2.60 2.89
C PRO A 95 -0.12 4.09 3.20
N GLU A 96 0.34 4.49 4.40
CA GLU A 96 0.23 5.89 4.85
C GLU A 96 0.97 6.88 3.95
N SER A 97 2.09 6.44 3.34
CA SER A 97 2.89 7.20 2.38
C SER A 97 2.20 7.42 1.04
N ASN A 98 1.18 6.64 0.70
CA ASN A 98 0.54 6.66 -0.61
C ASN A 98 -0.36 7.90 -0.78
N PHE A 99 -0.28 8.52 -1.96
CA PHE A 99 -1.12 9.67 -2.35
C PHE A 99 -2.60 9.45 -2.05
N PHE A 100 -3.12 8.25 -2.31
CA PHE A 100 -4.53 7.94 -2.14
C PHE A 100 -4.99 7.94 -0.68
N ASN A 101 -4.11 7.61 0.28
CA ASN A 101 -4.44 7.73 1.70
C ASN A 101 -4.69 9.19 2.11
N ARG A 102 -4.07 10.16 1.41
CA ARG A 102 -4.28 11.60 1.64
C ARG A 102 -5.63 12.10 1.15
N THR A 103 -6.26 11.36 0.22
CA THR A 103 -7.57 11.72 -0.34
C THR A 103 -8.75 11.26 0.50
N ILE A 104 -8.49 10.63 1.65
CA ILE A 104 -9.54 10.23 2.60
C ILE A 104 -10.17 11.48 3.20
N ILE A 105 -11.50 11.57 3.12
CA ILE A 105 -12.27 12.70 3.60
C ILE A 105 -12.72 12.42 5.05
N TYR A 106 -12.14 13.16 5.99
CA TYR A 106 -12.48 13.07 7.41
C TYR A 106 -13.28 14.29 7.86
N SER A 107 -14.28 14.08 8.71
CA SER A 107 -14.87 15.16 9.51
C SER A 107 -13.92 15.58 10.65
N ARG A 108 -14.11 16.78 11.20
CA ARG A 108 -13.32 17.25 12.36
C ARG A 108 -13.43 16.29 13.56
N SER A 109 -14.64 15.81 13.84
CA SER A 109 -14.89 14.85 14.93
C SER A 109 -14.16 13.53 14.69
N GLN A 110 -14.17 13.01 13.46
CA GLN A 110 -13.46 11.77 13.13
C GLN A 110 -11.94 11.90 13.28
N ARG A 111 -11.36 13.04 12.86
CA ARG A 111 -9.92 13.30 13.06
C ARG A 111 -9.55 13.30 14.54
N ASN A 112 -10.31 14.02 15.36
CA ASN A 112 -10.04 14.10 16.80
C ASN A 112 -10.14 12.73 17.46
N GLN A 113 -11.16 11.94 17.12
CA GLN A 113 -11.32 10.57 17.63
C GLN A 113 -10.16 9.66 17.23
N LEU A 114 -9.72 9.72 15.97
CA LEU A 114 -8.59 8.91 15.52
C LEU A 114 -7.30 9.28 16.25
N ILE A 115 -7.02 10.57 16.42
CA ILE A 115 -5.86 11.04 17.18
C ILE A 115 -5.90 10.54 18.62
N GLU A 116 -7.05 10.59 19.28
CA GLU A 116 -7.22 10.09 20.65
C GLU A 116 -6.98 8.58 20.74
N LEU A 117 -7.57 7.81 19.81
CA LEU A 117 -7.42 6.35 19.76
C LEU A 117 -5.97 5.92 19.46
N GLU A 118 -5.32 6.59 18.51
CA GLU A 118 -3.91 6.36 18.20
C GLU A 118 -3.04 6.72 19.41
N ASN A 119 -3.23 7.89 20.03
CA ASN A 119 -2.48 8.29 21.22
C ASN A 119 -2.68 7.33 22.40
N LYS A 120 -3.89 6.80 22.60
CA LYS A 120 -4.16 5.78 23.62
C LYS A 120 -3.36 4.52 23.35
N ASN A 121 -3.28 4.09 22.09
CA ASN A 121 -2.50 2.91 21.72
C ASN A 121 -0.98 3.17 21.84
N TYR A 122 -0.51 4.35 21.43
CA TYR A 122 0.89 4.79 21.56
C TYR A 122 1.32 5.14 23.00
N ARG A 123 0.42 5.12 23.99
CA ARG A 123 0.79 5.21 25.42
C ARG A 123 1.10 3.84 26.06
N ILE A 124 0.79 2.74 25.38
CA ILE A 124 1.09 1.35 25.77
C ILE A 124 2.44 0.77 25.22
N PRO A 125 3.20 1.36 24.26
CA PRO A 125 4.41 0.75 23.68
C PRO A 125 5.57 0.52 24.66
N PHE A 126 5.75 1.37 25.68
CA PHE A 126 6.86 1.23 26.62
C PHE A 126 6.74 0.02 27.57
N LEU A 127 5.60 -0.69 27.57
CA LEU A 127 5.34 -1.83 28.46
C LEU A 127 5.24 -3.17 27.71
N LYS A 128 5.46 -3.22 26.39
CA LYS A 128 5.19 -4.43 25.59
C LYS A 128 6.20 -4.80 24.52
N ILE A 129 7.46 -4.35 24.62
CA ILE A 129 8.53 -5.08 23.93
C ILE A 129 8.99 -6.19 24.88
N ASP A 130 8.32 -7.34 24.83
CA ASP A 130 8.92 -8.55 25.38
C ASP A 130 10.09 -8.93 24.46
N LYS A 131 11.31 -8.89 25.02
CA LYS A 131 12.55 -9.13 24.27
C LYS A 131 12.63 -10.55 23.68
N THR A 132 11.69 -11.44 24.02
CA THR A 132 11.68 -12.83 23.59
C THR A 132 11.07 -13.09 22.20
N ASP A 133 10.29 -12.16 21.63
CA ASP A 133 9.58 -12.38 20.35
C ASP A 133 10.22 -11.69 19.12
N LEU A 134 11.40 -11.08 19.28
CA LEU A 134 12.11 -10.50 18.14
C LEU A 134 12.66 -11.63 17.23
N PRO A 135 12.30 -11.67 15.93
CA PRO A 135 12.89 -12.63 15.01
C PRO A 135 14.39 -12.37 14.91
N LYS A 136 15.22 -13.42 14.90
CA LYS A 136 16.70 -13.31 14.78
C LYS A 136 17.17 -12.58 13.51
N THR A 137 16.28 -12.42 12.54
CA THR A 137 16.53 -11.72 11.27
C THR A 137 15.25 -11.02 10.79
N THR A 138 15.31 -9.73 10.45
CA THR A 138 14.25 -9.06 9.68
C THR A 138 14.65 -9.03 8.21
N VAL A 139 13.84 -9.64 7.35
CA VAL A 139 13.98 -9.57 5.89
C VAL A 139 12.99 -8.54 5.35
N LEU A 140 13.49 -7.44 4.79
CA LEU A 140 12.66 -6.49 4.05
C LEU A 140 12.34 -7.11 2.68
N LYS A 141 11.05 -7.36 2.41
CA LYS A 141 10.58 -7.95 1.14
C LYS A 141 9.69 -6.96 0.42
N TYR A 142 9.74 -6.98 -0.90
CA TYR A 142 8.73 -6.31 -1.70
C TYR A 142 7.35 -6.95 -1.46
N PRO A 143 6.30 -6.17 -1.17
CA PRO A 143 4.95 -6.71 -0.98
C PRO A 143 4.47 -7.38 -2.28
N ILE A 144 4.16 -8.68 -2.20
CA ILE A 144 3.63 -9.49 -3.31
C ILE A 144 2.33 -8.89 -3.86
N VAL A 145 1.56 -8.22 -3.01
CA VAL A 145 0.26 -7.61 -3.36
C VAL A 145 0.41 -6.49 -4.40
N ASN A 146 1.43 -5.64 -4.29
CA ASN A 146 1.70 -4.61 -5.29
C ASN A 146 2.13 -5.23 -6.63
N THR A 147 2.82 -6.36 -6.59
CA THR A 147 3.20 -7.10 -7.79
C THR A 147 1.98 -7.68 -8.50
N VAL A 148 1.08 -8.34 -7.76
CA VAL A 148 -0.14 -8.95 -8.30
C VAL A 148 -1.08 -7.89 -8.85
N PHE A 149 -1.35 -6.81 -8.11
CA PHE A 149 -2.23 -5.74 -8.59
C PHE A 149 -1.69 -5.05 -9.86
N ASN A 150 -0.38 -4.81 -9.92
CA ASN A 150 0.27 -4.21 -11.10
C ASN A 150 0.26 -5.13 -12.32
N LEU A 151 0.00 -6.43 -12.18
CA LEU A 151 -0.15 -7.39 -13.28
C LEU A 151 -1.61 -7.59 -13.68
N VAL A 152 -2.48 -7.80 -12.69
CA VAL A 152 -3.89 -8.14 -12.93
C VAL A 152 -4.64 -6.99 -13.58
N LEU A 153 -4.40 -5.74 -13.12
CA LEU A 153 -5.12 -4.58 -13.64
C LEU A 153 -4.83 -4.33 -15.14
N PRO A 154 -3.58 -4.31 -15.63
CA PRO A 154 -3.32 -4.20 -17.05
C PRO A 154 -3.93 -5.33 -17.88
N VAL A 155 -3.90 -6.58 -17.42
CA VAL A 155 -4.48 -7.73 -18.14
C VAL A 155 -5.99 -7.57 -18.29
N PHE A 156 -6.68 -7.15 -17.22
CA PHE A 156 -8.10 -6.84 -17.26
C PHE A 156 -8.39 -5.71 -18.25
N MET A 157 -7.61 -4.63 -18.22
CA MET A 157 -7.79 -3.50 -19.13
C MET A 157 -7.51 -3.86 -20.60
N VAL A 158 -6.51 -4.72 -20.88
CA VAL A 158 -6.29 -5.28 -22.23
C VAL A 158 -7.53 -6.04 -22.69
N SER A 159 -8.09 -6.89 -21.83
CA SER A 159 -9.30 -7.68 -22.15
C SER A 159 -10.48 -6.78 -22.50
N VAL A 160 -10.70 -5.71 -21.71
CA VAL A 160 -11.73 -4.70 -21.99
C VAL A 160 -11.45 -3.95 -23.29
N GLY A 161 -10.21 -3.54 -23.52
CA GLY A 161 -9.81 -2.83 -24.74
C GLY A 161 -9.99 -3.67 -26.01
N VAL A 162 -9.62 -4.94 -25.98
CA VAL A 162 -9.84 -5.90 -27.07
C VAL A 162 -11.33 -6.10 -27.32
N TYR A 163 -12.12 -6.29 -26.27
CA TYR A 163 -13.58 -6.40 -26.41
C TYR A 163 -14.19 -5.15 -27.09
N LEU A 164 -13.70 -3.95 -26.74
CA LEU A 164 -14.17 -2.71 -27.37
C LEU A 164 -13.80 -2.64 -28.86
N ILE A 165 -12.59 -3.07 -29.24
CA ILE A 165 -12.17 -3.17 -30.66
C ILE A 165 -13.09 -4.14 -31.41
N LEU A 166 -13.32 -5.34 -30.86
CA LEU A 166 -14.21 -6.33 -31.47
C LEU A 166 -15.66 -5.85 -31.57
N SER A 167 -16.07 -4.92 -30.70
CA SER A 167 -17.39 -4.27 -30.73
C SER A 167 -17.47 -3.06 -31.68
N GLY A 168 -16.46 -2.85 -32.53
CA GLY A 168 -16.39 -1.77 -33.53
C GLY A 168 -15.84 -0.44 -33.02
N ARG A 169 -15.38 -0.37 -31.76
CA ARG A 169 -14.92 0.87 -31.11
C ARG A 169 -13.41 0.95 -31.09
N ASN A 170 -12.86 0.98 -32.29
CA ASN A 170 -11.44 0.74 -32.53
C ASN A 170 -10.54 1.80 -31.87
N ILE A 171 -10.98 3.08 -31.86
CA ILE A 171 -10.18 4.18 -31.31
C ILE A 171 -10.07 4.06 -29.79
N ILE A 172 -11.20 3.97 -29.09
CA ILE A 172 -11.23 3.91 -27.62
C ILE A 172 -10.58 2.61 -27.12
N GLY A 173 -10.91 1.47 -27.75
CA GLY A 173 -10.30 0.20 -27.42
C GLY A 173 -8.78 0.20 -27.67
N GLY A 174 -8.33 0.78 -28.79
CA GLY A 174 -6.91 0.93 -29.11
C GLY A 174 -6.13 1.75 -28.07
N ILE A 175 -6.67 2.89 -27.63
CA ILE A 175 -6.05 3.71 -26.57
C ILE A 175 -5.91 2.92 -25.26
N ILE A 176 -6.98 2.22 -24.86
CA ILE A 176 -6.96 1.40 -23.62
C ILE A 176 -5.93 0.29 -23.74
N VAL A 177 -5.88 -0.45 -24.85
CA VAL A 177 -4.89 -1.52 -25.07
C VAL A 177 -3.48 -0.96 -25.02
N LEU A 178 -3.20 0.14 -25.72
CA LEU A 178 -1.88 0.76 -25.76
C LEU A 178 -1.39 1.15 -24.36
N PHE A 179 -2.22 1.89 -23.60
CA PHE A 179 -1.88 2.29 -22.24
C PHE A 179 -1.67 1.10 -21.31
N SER A 180 -2.50 0.07 -21.43
CA SER A 180 -2.42 -1.14 -20.62
C SER A 180 -1.16 -1.95 -20.91
N LEU A 181 -0.77 -2.08 -22.19
CA LEU A 181 0.47 -2.74 -22.58
C LEU A 181 1.70 -2.03 -22.04
N LEU A 182 1.76 -0.70 -22.12
CA LEU A 182 2.87 0.09 -21.54
C LEU A 182 3.01 -0.16 -20.04
N ARG A 183 1.88 -0.19 -19.32
CA ARG A 183 1.86 -0.47 -17.89
C ARG A 183 2.27 -1.91 -17.58
N LEU A 184 1.82 -2.87 -18.38
CA LEU A 184 2.18 -4.28 -18.24
C LEU A 184 3.68 -4.51 -18.44
N VAL A 185 4.30 -3.87 -19.44
CA VAL A 185 5.75 -3.92 -19.65
C VAL A 185 6.49 -3.36 -18.44
N LYS A 186 6.05 -2.24 -17.88
CA LYS A 186 6.65 -1.67 -16.65
C LYS A 186 6.51 -2.62 -15.46
N ALA A 187 5.34 -3.25 -15.30
CA ALA A 187 5.10 -4.24 -14.25
C ALA A 187 5.97 -5.48 -14.39
N LEU A 188 6.12 -6.01 -15.61
CA LEU A 188 7.00 -7.14 -15.92
C LEU A 188 8.48 -6.80 -15.70
N LYS A 189 8.92 -5.60 -16.09
CA LYS A 189 10.29 -5.13 -15.83
C LYS A 189 10.57 -5.03 -14.33
N ASN A 190 9.61 -4.51 -13.56
CA ASN A 190 9.71 -4.45 -12.10
C ASN A 190 9.71 -5.83 -11.45
N LEU A 191 9.06 -6.83 -12.06
CA LEU A 191 9.10 -8.22 -11.60
C LEU A 191 10.48 -8.86 -11.80
N VAL A 192 11.07 -8.66 -12.97
CA VAL A 192 12.39 -9.21 -13.31
C VAL A 192 13.49 -8.58 -12.45
N ASN A 193 13.39 -7.27 -12.18
CA ASN A 193 14.41 -6.53 -11.42
C ASN A 193 14.25 -6.63 -9.89
N LYS A 194 13.20 -7.27 -9.36
CA LYS A 194 12.94 -7.38 -7.91
C LYS A 194 13.87 -8.34 -7.15
N ASN A 195 14.80 -8.99 -7.84
CA ASN A 195 15.70 -9.98 -7.24
C ASN A 195 16.99 -9.40 -6.63
N GLU A 196 17.28 -8.11 -6.73
CA GLU A 196 18.66 -7.65 -6.51
C GLU A 196 18.99 -7.00 -5.16
N ILE A 197 18.04 -6.64 -4.31
CA ILE A 197 18.39 -6.05 -3.00
C ILE A 197 17.53 -6.61 -1.88
N ILE A 198 18.10 -7.55 -1.14
CA ILE A 198 17.57 -8.04 0.14
C ILE A 198 18.36 -7.35 1.24
N ILE A 199 17.72 -6.41 1.94
CA ILE A 199 18.30 -5.85 3.17
C ILE A 199 17.90 -6.79 4.30
N THR A 200 18.89 -7.43 4.92
CA THR A 200 18.70 -8.31 6.07
C THR A 200 19.36 -7.69 7.30
N LEU A 201 18.53 -7.28 8.26
CA LEU A 201 18.98 -6.83 9.58
C LEU A 201 19.15 -8.06 10.48
N HIS A 202 20.31 -8.17 11.13
CA HIS A 202 20.60 -9.25 12.07
C HIS A 202 21.51 -8.75 13.20
N GLU A 203 21.67 -9.55 14.25
CA GLU A 203 22.37 -9.15 15.50
C GLU A 203 23.80 -8.63 15.29
N LYS A 204 24.50 -9.12 14.25
CA LYS A 204 25.91 -8.78 13.98
C LYS A 204 26.09 -7.59 13.04
N GLY A 205 25.03 -7.15 12.36
CA GLY A 205 25.12 -6.06 11.38
C GLY A 205 24.00 -6.07 10.34
N ILE A 206 24.31 -5.54 9.17
CA ILE A 206 23.38 -5.39 8.05
C ILE A 206 23.98 -6.06 6.81
N THR A 207 23.17 -6.84 6.11
CA THR A 207 23.51 -7.35 4.77
C THR A 207 22.68 -6.62 3.73
N ILE A 208 23.34 -6.10 2.69
CA ILE A 208 22.71 -5.45 1.54
C ILE A 208 23.15 -6.22 0.30
N GLY A 209 22.25 -7.03 -0.26
CA GLY A 209 22.62 -7.89 -1.40
C GLY A 209 23.71 -8.90 -1.01
N LYS A 210 24.94 -8.72 -1.50
CA LYS A 210 26.11 -9.55 -1.17
C LYS A 210 27.02 -8.95 -0.10
N ASP A 211 26.91 -7.65 0.16
CA ASP A 211 27.82 -6.93 1.06
C ASP A 211 27.32 -7.01 2.50
N ARG A 212 28.24 -7.23 3.44
CA ARG A 212 27.97 -7.33 4.88
C ARG A 212 28.73 -6.25 5.62
N PHE A 213 28.01 -5.51 6.47
CA PHE A 213 28.57 -4.45 7.31
C PHE A 213 28.29 -4.75 8.77
N GLY A 214 29.32 -4.77 9.61
CA GLY A 214 29.17 -4.92 11.05
C GLY A 214 28.63 -3.64 11.70
N TRP A 215 27.90 -3.75 12.82
CA TRP A 215 27.41 -2.55 13.53
C TRP A 215 28.52 -1.58 13.95
N ASN A 216 29.73 -2.10 14.18
CA ASN A 216 30.91 -1.32 14.55
C ASN A 216 31.49 -0.50 13.39
N GLU A 217 31.18 -0.88 12.15
CA GLU A 217 31.66 -0.22 10.93
C GLU A 217 30.70 0.89 10.48
N ILE A 218 29.48 0.90 11.04
CA ILE A 218 28.40 1.83 10.71
C ILE A 218 28.44 3.01 11.70
N ILE A 219 28.81 4.17 11.19
CA ILE A 219 28.86 5.44 11.94
C ILE A 219 27.43 5.95 12.14
N GLU A 220 26.69 6.09 11.03
CA GLU A 220 25.36 6.68 10.96
C GLU A 220 24.48 5.80 10.08
N ILE A 221 23.26 5.54 10.52
CA ILE A 221 22.26 4.85 9.71
C ILE A 221 20.89 5.43 10.01
N GLU A 222 20.20 5.88 8.98
CA GLU A 222 18.89 6.50 9.10
C GLU A 222 18.08 6.28 7.82
N ALA A 223 16.85 5.78 7.99
CA ALA A 223 15.85 5.81 6.95
C ALA A 223 15.16 7.18 6.98
N THR A 224 15.28 7.93 5.89
CA THR A 224 14.70 9.27 5.76
C THR A 224 13.70 9.31 4.61
N PHE A 225 12.71 10.19 4.72
CA PHE A 225 11.86 10.52 3.59
C PHE A 225 12.64 11.40 2.61
N GLY A 226 12.60 11.05 1.31
CA GLY A 226 13.25 11.85 0.27
C GLY A 226 12.84 13.32 0.33
N VAL A 227 13.82 14.20 0.09
CA VAL A 227 13.60 15.66 0.03
C VAL A 227 12.50 15.96 -1.01
N ALA A 228 11.63 16.92 -0.66
CA ALA A 228 10.45 17.33 -1.44
C ALA A 228 10.66 17.25 -2.96
N GLY A 229 9.94 16.33 -3.61
CA GLY A 229 9.95 16.14 -5.07
C GLY A 229 10.45 14.79 -5.59
N ARG A 230 11.05 13.93 -4.74
CA ARG A 230 11.32 12.52 -5.09
C ARG A 230 10.60 11.59 -4.11
N GLU A 231 9.75 10.71 -4.64
CA GLU A 231 8.87 9.78 -3.88
C GLU A 231 9.62 8.63 -3.18
N ASP A 232 10.95 8.62 -3.24
CA ASP A 232 11.76 7.51 -2.76
C ASP A 232 12.12 7.71 -1.27
N GLN A 233 11.64 6.81 -0.40
CA GLN A 233 12.25 6.66 0.92
C GLN A 233 13.71 6.22 0.71
N VAL A 234 14.65 6.79 1.45
CA VAL A 234 16.08 6.47 1.30
C VAL A 234 16.65 6.04 2.64
N LEU A 235 17.27 4.85 2.65
CA LEU A 235 18.11 4.38 3.74
C LEU A 235 19.53 4.88 3.48
N LYS A 236 19.97 5.82 4.32
CA LYS A 236 21.32 6.36 4.29
C LYS A 236 22.18 5.58 5.28
N ILE A 237 23.29 5.03 4.82
CA ILE A 237 24.24 4.27 5.64
C ILE A 237 25.62 4.89 5.46
N LYS A 238 26.19 5.42 6.54
CA LYS A 238 27.54 5.98 6.56
C LYS A 238 28.48 5.02 7.27
N THR A 239 29.50 4.58 6.56
CA THR A 239 30.63 3.81 7.08
C THR A 239 31.87 4.72 7.17
N LEU A 240 32.96 4.24 7.76
CA LEU A 240 34.24 4.94 7.82
C LEU A 240 34.74 5.38 6.43
N ASN A 241 34.46 4.60 5.39
CA ASN A 241 35.04 4.80 4.05
C ASN A 241 34.01 5.25 3.00
N ASN A 242 32.72 4.95 3.19
CA ASN A 242 31.68 5.13 2.16
C ASN A 242 30.33 5.60 2.72
N VAL A 243 29.56 6.30 1.88
CA VAL A 243 28.15 6.63 2.12
C VAL A 243 27.30 5.88 1.09
N PHE A 244 26.39 5.03 1.57
CA PHE A 244 25.41 4.31 0.75
C PHE A 244 24.04 4.96 0.87
N ASN A 245 23.42 5.24 -0.26
CA ASN A 245 22.03 5.71 -0.34
C ASN A 245 21.21 4.64 -1.05
N LEU A 246 20.37 3.93 -0.31
CA LEU A 246 19.53 2.86 -0.84
C LEU A 246 18.10 3.35 -0.93
N SER A 247 17.49 3.30 -2.12
CA SER A 247 16.05 3.53 -2.23
C SER A 247 15.33 2.37 -1.55
N ILE A 248 14.54 2.70 -0.53
CA ILE A 248 13.70 1.78 0.24
C ILE A 248 12.19 2.06 0.04
N GLY A 249 11.83 2.97 -0.88
CA GLY A 249 10.44 3.41 -1.09
C GLY A 249 9.45 2.29 -1.43
N ASP A 250 9.92 1.17 -1.94
CA ASP A 250 9.06 0.05 -2.33
C ASP A 250 9.04 -1.14 -1.36
N TYR A 251 9.77 -1.08 -0.24
CA TYR A 251 9.81 -2.18 0.73
C TYR A 251 8.55 -2.20 1.59
N ASN A 252 8.30 -3.34 2.24
CA ASN A 252 7.10 -3.61 3.03
C ASN A 252 6.98 -2.82 4.34
N LEU A 253 8.02 -2.09 4.78
CA LEU A 253 8.04 -1.34 6.03
C LEU A 253 8.28 0.16 5.78
N PRO A 254 7.59 1.06 6.52
CA PRO A 254 7.87 2.49 6.47
C PRO A 254 9.23 2.83 7.12
N ALA A 255 9.79 3.98 6.75
CA ALA A 255 11.08 4.47 7.25
C ALA A 255 11.17 4.50 8.79
N ASP A 256 10.10 4.90 9.47
CA ASP A 256 10.06 4.98 10.95
C ASP A 256 10.20 3.59 11.60
N GLU A 257 9.52 2.58 11.05
CA GLU A 257 9.61 1.19 11.54
C GLU A 257 10.98 0.56 11.20
N ILE A 258 11.57 0.95 10.07
CA ILE A 258 12.94 0.56 9.72
C ILE A 258 13.94 1.14 10.74
N ASN A 259 13.79 2.42 11.11
CA ASN A 259 14.63 3.07 12.12
C ASN A 259 14.48 2.41 13.50
N GLU A 260 13.27 2.07 13.90
CA GLU A 260 13.00 1.36 15.16
C GLU A 260 13.70 -0.01 15.19
N ARG A 261 13.58 -0.79 14.12
CA ARG A 261 14.27 -2.09 14.01
C ARG A 261 15.79 -1.93 14.03
N ILE A 262 16.33 -0.94 13.33
CA ILE A 262 17.77 -0.63 13.34
C ILE A 262 18.24 -0.30 14.76
N TYR A 263 17.49 0.51 15.51
CA TYR A 263 17.81 0.84 16.89
C TYR A 263 17.85 -0.40 17.78
N ILE A 264 16.85 -1.30 17.66
CA ILE A 264 16.79 -2.52 18.45
C ILE A 264 17.98 -3.44 18.17
N TYR A 265 18.26 -3.76 16.89
CA TYR A 265 19.38 -4.66 16.55
C TYR A 265 20.76 -4.07 16.89
N ARG A 266 20.96 -2.76 16.71
CA ARG A 266 22.23 -2.09 17.05
C ARG A 266 22.51 -2.14 18.56
N ASN A 267 21.47 -2.05 19.39
CA ASN A 267 21.61 -2.11 20.84
C ASN A 267 21.73 -3.54 21.36
N MET A 268 21.17 -4.54 20.65
CA MET A 268 21.39 -5.96 20.96
C MET A 268 22.84 -6.39 20.70
N GLY A 269 23.47 -5.93 19.61
CA GLY A 269 24.85 -6.29 19.26
C GLY A 269 25.95 -5.62 20.10
N ARG A 270 25.57 -4.76 21.08
CA ARG A 270 26.49 -4.10 22.02
C ARG A 270 26.57 -4.78 23.40
N ILE A 271 25.76 -5.82 23.62
CA ILE A 271 25.79 -6.69 24.80
C ILE A 271 26.72 -7.86 24.50
#